data_AF-A0AAN8JDS2-F1
#
_entry.id   AF-A0AAN8JDS2-F1
#
_cell.length_a   1.000
_cell.length_b   1.000
_cell.length_c   1.000
_cell.angle_alpha   90.00
_cell.angle_beta   90.00
_cell.angle_gamma   90.00
#
_symmetry.space_group_name_H-M   'P 1'
#
loop_
_entity.id
_entity.type
_entity.pdbx_description
1 polymer ?
#
loop_
_entity_poly.entity_id
_entity_poly.type
_entity_poly.pdbx_seq_one_letter_code
_entity_poly.pdbx_strand_id
1 'polypeptide(L)'
;MPLFGLTLLVLVGHLVHGYSPGIDFVGIGYNLLSANPEGGVGSAGGVDPGLKGVRKILQLSPGSVPKEVVYKSRHSCLQQKSTHVYYGTKSYQSRLGFGLKSSGQGNDGVLGAAFSLSAGYKKASSETNTNGNVMYDDETICNLGTARFAEELSPTHNFHVTFNFVAAVCRLPLTYNTAVYMKFLDDWGTHVVMGVDFGIKVIKRYESSMSEFIKHVQKSGGFGLKLGGFLSVDFHTFKASSAYKLQFGTYQTTLTAGSTSDPEPIGLTIKTIAEALNHDYWYGSDIVKACGHPLSSFGHVPPDWVTKQNNLVKALNGYAKFKLFKPPTDPQLQIPLTWPSGTYGFIKANTGCPKGRVPWHMGSRHQDDYSFLQRNHQWKERKNNNAVSNPHHMSIVVNNDITLGFCIKGEAKFTEFDGDWPAGDYCILKYGDCPKGK
;
A
#
# COMPACT_ATOMS: atom_id res chain seq x y z
N MET A 1 47.16 59.67 24.24
CA MET A 1 47.60 58.40 23.61
C MET A 1 47.43 57.28 24.64
N PRO A 2 46.89 56.12 24.26
CA PRO A 2 45.47 55.84 24.48
C PRO A 2 45.16 54.87 25.64
N LEU A 3 43.96 55.04 26.21
CA LEU A 3 43.26 54.10 27.09
C LEU A 3 42.84 52.85 26.30
N PHE A 4 43.21 51.66 26.79
CA PHE A 4 42.59 50.40 26.37
C PHE A 4 41.35 50.13 27.24
N GLY A 5 40.17 50.36 26.67
CA GLY A 5 38.90 49.90 27.22
C GLY A 5 38.69 48.42 26.91
N LEU A 6 38.56 47.61 27.95
CA LEU A 6 38.21 46.20 27.85
C LEU A 6 36.69 46.09 27.77
N THR A 7 36.14 45.99 26.55
CA THR A 7 34.71 45.77 26.34
C THR A 7 34.41 44.27 26.51
N LEU A 8 33.83 43.90 27.65
CA LEU A 8 33.32 42.56 27.90
C LEU A 8 32.03 42.36 27.09
N LEU A 9 32.13 41.66 25.95
CA LEU A 9 30.98 41.25 25.16
C LEU A 9 30.29 40.07 25.86
N VAL A 10 29.24 40.35 26.63
CA VAL A 10 28.34 39.32 27.15
C VAL A 10 27.43 38.87 26.00
N LEU A 11 27.82 37.79 25.33
CA LEU A 11 26.95 37.03 24.43
C LEU A 11 25.85 36.37 25.28
N VAL A 12 24.72 37.05 25.42
CA VAL A 12 23.47 36.41 25.86
C VAL A 12 23.00 35.54 24.70
N GLY A 13 23.47 34.29 24.67
CA GLY A 13 22.89 33.27 23.82
C GLY A 13 21.45 33.05 24.26
N HIS A 14 20.48 33.58 23.52
CA HIS A 14 19.10 33.14 23.63
C HIS A 14 19.06 31.66 23.23
N LEU A 15 19.09 30.77 24.23
CA LEU A 15 18.72 29.37 24.06
C LEU A 15 17.26 29.33 23.64
N VAL A 16 17.03 29.22 22.34
CA VAL A 16 15.73 28.84 21.80
C VAL A 16 15.45 27.44 22.33
N HIS A 17 14.62 27.34 23.36
CA HIS A 17 14.21 26.08 23.97
C HIS A 17 13.19 25.40 23.05
N GLY A 18 13.68 24.80 21.97
CA GLY A 18 12.90 23.88 21.13
C GLY A 18 12.70 22.54 21.85
N TYR A 19 11.58 21.87 21.55
CA TYR A 19 11.38 20.50 21.99
C TYR A 19 12.39 19.57 21.30
N SER A 20 12.70 18.44 21.95
CA SER A 20 13.45 17.36 21.29
C SER A 20 12.63 16.82 20.10
N PRO A 21 13.30 16.27 19.06
CA PRO A 21 12.61 15.76 17.87
C PRO A 21 11.44 14.82 18.19
N GLY A 22 10.36 14.92 17.42
CA GLY A 22 9.17 14.10 17.60
C GLY A 22 8.17 14.62 18.64
N ILE A 23 8.62 15.34 19.68
CA ILE A 23 7.74 15.78 20.78
C ILE A 23 6.68 16.77 20.31
N ASP A 24 6.98 17.58 19.29
CA ASP A 24 6.03 18.53 18.70
C ASP A 24 4.75 17.86 18.21
N PHE A 25 4.84 16.62 17.74
CA PHE A 25 3.70 15.84 17.25
C PHE A 25 2.88 15.21 18.38
N VAL A 26 3.44 15.01 19.58
CA VAL A 26 2.68 14.41 20.69
C VAL A 26 1.57 15.35 21.12
N GLY A 27 0.34 14.86 21.18
CA GLY A 27 -0.83 15.61 21.63
C GLY A 27 -1.46 16.53 20.58
N ILE A 28 -1.03 16.51 19.32
CA ILE A 28 -1.74 17.25 18.25
C ILE A 28 -2.93 16.46 17.72
N GLY A 29 -3.87 17.16 17.10
CA GLY A 29 -4.95 16.55 16.33
C GLY A 29 -4.46 15.81 15.09
N TYR A 30 -5.15 14.73 14.74
CA TYR A 30 -4.88 13.92 13.56
C TYR A 30 -6.17 13.57 12.83
N ASN A 31 -6.27 13.87 11.54
CA ASN A 31 -7.42 13.46 10.73
C ASN A 31 -7.06 12.23 9.89
N LEU A 32 -7.54 11.07 10.34
CA LEU A 32 -7.25 9.77 9.73
C LEU A 32 -7.72 9.67 8.27
N LEU A 33 -8.78 10.37 7.85
CA LEU A 33 -9.30 10.28 6.50
C LEU A 33 -8.44 11.07 5.51
N SER A 34 -7.95 12.25 5.91
CA SER A 34 -7.08 13.08 5.06
C SER A 34 -5.60 12.72 5.18
N ALA A 35 -5.24 11.87 6.13
CA ALA A 35 -3.89 11.45 6.39
C ALA A 35 -3.22 10.75 5.19
N ASN A 36 -1.92 10.93 5.09
CA ASN A 36 -1.04 10.13 4.26
C ASN A 36 0.34 10.10 4.93
N PRO A 37 0.71 9.00 5.61
CA PRO A 37 2.02 8.87 6.25
C PRO A 37 3.22 8.96 5.30
N GLU A 38 3.02 8.97 3.98
CA GLU A 38 4.07 9.23 2.98
C GLU A 38 4.26 10.70 2.63
N GLY A 39 3.38 11.57 3.13
CA GLY A 39 3.40 13.01 2.91
C GLY A 39 2.29 13.58 2.01
N GLY A 40 2.25 14.91 1.96
CA GLY A 40 1.37 15.71 1.10
C GLY A 40 1.95 15.95 -0.31
N VAL A 41 1.08 16.37 -1.24
CA VAL A 41 1.31 16.44 -2.70
C VAL A 41 2.70 16.97 -3.11
N GLY A 42 3.48 16.12 -3.76
CA GLY A 42 4.78 16.41 -4.36
C GLY A 42 5.43 15.10 -4.81
N SER A 43 6.34 15.13 -5.80
CA SER A 43 7.07 13.93 -6.24
C SER A 43 8.04 13.39 -5.18
N ALA A 44 8.27 14.13 -4.08
CA ALA A 44 9.35 13.85 -3.12
C ALA A 44 8.90 13.41 -1.70
N GLY A 45 7.59 13.23 -1.46
CA GLY A 45 7.06 12.98 -0.11
C GLY A 45 6.77 14.28 0.66
N GLY A 46 6.80 14.25 1.99
CA GLY A 46 6.56 15.43 2.85
C GLY A 46 5.88 15.10 4.19
N VAL A 47 5.35 16.15 4.84
CA VAL A 47 4.62 16.02 6.11
C VAL A 47 3.27 15.36 5.88
N ASP A 48 2.86 14.45 6.78
CA ASP A 48 1.55 13.80 6.72
C ASP A 48 0.43 14.86 6.81
N PRO A 49 -0.41 15.03 5.76
CA PRO A 49 -1.48 16.03 5.74
C PRO A 49 -2.60 15.80 6.77
N GLY A 50 -2.62 14.63 7.42
CA GLY A 50 -3.50 14.34 8.55
C GLY A 50 -3.08 15.05 9.83
N LEU A 51 -1.80 15.37 10.00
CA LEU A 51 -1.28 16.03 11.20
C LEU A 51 -1.76 17.47 11.28
N LYS A 52 -2.45 17.82 12.37
CA LYS A 52 -2.92 19.18 12.64
C LYS A 52 -1.91 19.90 13.53
N GLY A 53 -0.75 20.26 12.98
CA GLY A 53 0.39 20.80 13.74
C GLY A 53 0.06 22.01 14.63
N VAL A 54 -0.92 22.85 14.25
CA VAL A 54 -1.37 24.01 15.04
C VAL A 54 -2.52 23.73 16.01
N ARG A 55 -3.03 22.48 16.04
CA ARG A 55 -4.14 22.04 16.89
C ARG A 55 -3.61 21.13 17.99
N LYS A 56 -2.93 21.73 18.96
CA LYS A 56 -2.45 21.03 20.16
C LYS A 56 -3.64 20.75 21.09
N ILE A 57 -3.90 19.48 21.37
CA ILE A 57 -4.99 18.99 22.21
C ILE A 57 -4.48 18.71 23.63
N LEU A 58 -3.34 18.04 23.77
CA LEU A 58 -2.72 17.79 25.08
C LEU A 58 -1.71 18.89 25.41
N GLN A 59 -1.80 19.44 26.61
CA GLN A 59 -0.86 20.44 27.10
C GLN A 59 0.48 19.79 27.42
N LEU A 60 1.56 20.39 26.93
CA LEU A 60 2.93 20.02 27.29
C LEU A 60 3.56 21.17 28.06
N SER A 61 4.30 20.85 29.11
CA SER A 61 5.11 21.82 29.86
C SER A 61 6.30 22.29 29.00
N PRO A 62 6.82 23.51 29.21
CA PRO A 62 8.05 23.96 28.56
C PRO A 62 9.25 23.05 28.89
N GLY A 63 10.24 23.03 27.99
CA GLY A 63 11.49 22.28 28.16
C GLY A 63 11.76 21.35 26.98
N SER A 64 13.00 20.86 26.85
CA SER A 64 13.37 19.98 25.73
C SER A 64 12.69 18.61 25.79
N VAL A 65 12.37 18.11 26.99
CA VAL A 65 11.55 16.92 27.22
C VAL A 65 10.54 17.26 28.34
N PRO A 66 9.27 17.51 28.00
CA PRO A 66 8.23 17.83 28.98
C PRO A 66 7.97 16.66 29.92
N LYS A 67 7.55 16.95 31.15
CA LYS A 67 7.18 15.92 32.15
C LYS A 67 6.03 15.02 31.69
N GLU A 68 5.19 15.52 30.78
CA GLU A 68 4.07 14.80 30.17
C GLU A 68 4.52 13.77 29.13
N VAL A 69 5.81 13.74 28.76
CA VAL A 69 6.32 12.94 27.65
C VAL A 69 7.36 11.95 28.14
N VAL A 70 7.13 10.67 27.85
CA VAL A 70 8.17 9.65 27.90
C VAL A 70 8.92 9.68 26.57
N TYR A 71 10.19 10.05 26.64
CA TYR A 71 11.06 10.23 25.47
C TYR A 71 12.24 9.28 25.51
N LYS A 72 12.54 8.66 24.37
CA LYS A 72 13.73 7.84 24.19
C LYS A 72 14.36 8.12 22.83
N SER A 73 15.50 8.80 22.86
CA SER A 73 16.36 8.97 21.68
C SER A 73 17.13 7.68 21.38
N ARG A 74 17.44 7.47 20.10
CA ARG A 74 18.37 6.45 19.63
C ARG A 74 19.53 7.12 18.91
N HIS A 75 20.75 6.82 19.37
CA HIS A 75 21.97 7.36 18.77
C HIS A 75 22.34 6.72 17.43
N SER A 76 21.84 5.52 17.13
CA SER A 76 22.11 4.81 15.88
C SER A 76 20.82 4.50 15.13
N CYS A 77 20.84 4.75 13.83
CA CYS A 77 19.79 4.40 12.90
C CYS A 77 19.49 2.90 12.93
N LEU A 78 18.34 2.49 13.46
CA LEU A 78 17.87 1.12 13.26
C LEU A 78 17.26 1.02 11.86
N GLN A 79 18.07 0.61 10.89
CA GLN A 79 17.61 0.43 9.52
C GLN A 79 16.70 -0.79 9.41
N GLN A 80 15.47 -0.55 8.98
CA GLN A 80 14.52 -1.59 8.62
C GLN A 80 14.22 -1.47 7.13
N LYS A 81 14.27 -2.60 6.43
CA LYS A 81 13.87 -2.68 5.03
C LYS A 81 12.58 -3.47 4.92
N SER A 82 11.65 -2.95 4.16
CA SER A 82 10.35 -3.56 3.91
C SER A 82 10.01 -3.45 2.43
N THR A 83 9.34 -4.47 1.93
CA THR A 83 8.83 -4.50 0.56
C THR A 83 7.31 -4.51 0.64
N HIS A 84 6.69 -3.62 -0.13
CA HIS A 84 5.24 -3.55 -0.24
C HIS A 84 4.83 -3.56 -1.70
N VAL A 85 3.73 -4.27 -1.98
CA VAL A 85 3.11 -4.27 -3.31
C VAL A 85 1.64 -3.92 -3.11
N TYR A 86 1.16 -2.96 -3.88
CA TYR A 86 -0.25 -2.58 -3.90
C TYR A 86 -0.74 -2.47 -5.35
N TYR A 87 -2.00 -2.82 -5.54
CA TYR A 87 -2.62 -2.96 -6.86
C TYR A 87 -4.07 -2.48 -6.86
N GLY A 88 -4.46 -1.81 -5.79
CA GLY A 88 -5.76 -1.20 -5.62
C GLY A 88 -5.76 -0.30 -4.39
N THR A 89 -6.90 0.33 -4.12
CA THR A 89 -7.02 1.23 -2.98
C THR A 89 -7.07 0.50 -1.64
N LYS A 90 -7.52 -0.75 -1.62
CA LYS A 90 -7.57 -1.57 -0.38
C LYS A 90 -6.16 -2.02 0.04
N SER A 91 -5.39 -2.54 -0.90
CA SER A 91 -3.98 -2.88 -0.67
C SER A 91 -3.13 -1.64 -0.34
N TYR A 92 -3.38 -0.49 -0.98
CA TYR A 92 -2.71 0.78 -0.65
C TYR A 92 -3.04 1.25 0.78
N GLN A 93 -4.32 1.21 1.18
CA GLN A 93 -4.73 1.57 2.54
C GLN A 93 -4.09 0.66 3.60
N SER A 94 -4.07 -0.66 3.36
CA SER A 94 -3.42 -1.62 4.27
C SER A 94 -1.93 -1.35 4.42
N ARG A 95 -1.26 -0.97 3.32
CA ARG A 95 0.16 -0.57 3.35
C ARG A 95 0.38 0.66 4.22
N LEU A 96 -0.38 1.74 4.02
CA LEU A 96 -0.25 2.96 4.82
C LEU A 96 -0.51 2.71 6.32
N GLY A 97 -1.36 1.74 6.64
CA GLY A 97 -1.68 1.36 8.02
C GLY A 97 -0.56 0.66 8.79
N PHE A 98 0.52 0.19 8.16
CA PHE A 98 1.55 -0.63 8.83
C PHE A 98 2.25 0.12 9.98
N GLY A 99 2.47 1.43 9.85
CA GLY A 99 3.06 2.28 10.89
C GLY A 99 2.06 2.90 11.86
N LEU A 100 0.76 2.57 11.78
CA LEU A 100 -0.30 3.24 12.51
C LEU A 100 -0.97 2.32 13.54
N LYS A 101 -0.97 2.74 14.80
CA LYS A 101 -1.74 2.10 15.88
C LYS A 101 -2.87 3.02 16.29
N SER A 102 -4.12 2.61 16.07
CA SER A 102 -5.31 3.40 16.43
C SER A 102 -6.18 2.68 17.46
N SER A 103 -6.75 3.41 18.40
CA SER A 103 -7.70 2.90 19.40
C SER A 103 -8.69 3.97 19.87
N GLY A 104 -9.65 3.59 20.73
CA GLY A 104 -10.65 4.48 21.31
C GLY A 104 -12.06 4.29 20.73
N GLN A 105 -13.06 4.83 21.42
CA GLN A 105 -14.45 4.71 21.02
C GLN A 105 -14.72 5.44 19.69
N GLY A 106 -15.50 4.80 18.80
CA GLY A 106 -15.83 5.33 17.48
C GLY A 106 -14.74 5.13 16.41
N ASN A 107 -13.63 4.44 16.73
CA ASN A 107 -12.52 4.19 15.81
C ASN A 107 -12.98 3.41 14.56
N ASP A 108 -13.80 2.37 14.74
CA ASP A 108 -14.30 1.53 13.64
C ASP A 108 -15.08 2.34 12.58
N GLY A 109 -15.73 3.43 13.00
CA GLY A 109 -16.47 4.33 12.13
C GLY A 109 -15.61 5.11 11.13
N VAL A 110 -14.32 5.25 11.40
CA VAL A 110 -13.37 6.01 10.57
C VAL A 110 -12.25 5.14 10.01
N LEU A 111 -11.92 4.02 10.64
CA LEU A 111 -10.80 3.16 10.26
C LEU A 111 -10.96 2.57 8.85
N GLY A 112 -12.18 2.13 8.50
CA GLY A 112 -12.45 1.63 7.14
C GLY A 112 -12.25 2.68 6.04
N ALA A 113 -12.30 3.97 6.40
CA ALA A 113 -12.10 5.10 5.50
C ALA A 113 -10.72 5.77 5.63
N ALA A 114 -9.79 5.16 6.37
CA ALA A 114 -8.46 5.73 6.58
C ALA A 114 -7.78 6.11 5.26
N PHE A 115 -7.15 7.28 5.24
CA PHE A 115 -6.37 7.85 4.14
C PHE A 115 -7.15 8.20 2.86
N SER A 116 -8.44 7.86 2.79
CA SER A 116 -9.25 7.90 1.56
C SER A 116 -9.44 9.30 0.94
N LEU A 117 -9.26 10.36 1.72
CA LEU A 117 -9.37 11.75 1.25
C LEU A 117 -8.01 12.35 0.85
N SER A 118 -6.91 11.65 1.10
CA SER A 118 -5.58 12.13 0.76
C SER A 118 -5.34 12.15 -0.75
N ALA A 119 -4.45 13.03 -1.19
CA ALA A 119 -4.04 13.07 -2.60
C ALA A 119 -3.28 11.80 -3.01
N GLY A 120 -2.49 11.21 -2.11
CA GLY A 120 -1.81 9.94 -2.35
C GLY A 120 -2.79 8.80 -2.65
N TYR A 121 -3.88 8.71 -1.89
CA TYR A 121 -4.94 7.73 -2.14
C TYR A 121 -5.65 7.95 -3.48
N LYS A 122 -5.95 9.21 -3.85
CA LYS A 122 -6.54 9.52 -5.17
C LYS A 122 -5.60 9.12 -6.32
N LYS A 123 -4.30 9.40 -6.18
CA LYS A 123 -3.28 9.01 -7.14
C LYS A 123 -3.18 7.48 -7.25
N ALA A 124 -3.06 6.79 -6.11
CA ALA A 124 -3.03 5.33 -6.07
C ALA A 124 -4.29 4.73 -6.71
N SER A 125 -5.48 5.30 -6.47
CA SER A 125 -6.72 4.86 -7.13
C SER A 125 -6.66 5.02 -8.65
N SER A 126 -6.12 6.14 -9.14
CA SER A 126 -6.00 6.37 -10.59
C SER A 126 -5.01 5.40 -11.23
N GLU A 127 -3.83 5.22 -10.63
CA GLU A 127 -2.79 4.33 -11.15
C GLU A 127 -3.25 2.86 -11.15
N THR A 128 -3.91 2.43 -10.07
CA THR A 128 -4.23 1.01 -9.91
C THR A 128 -5.63 0.65 -10.42
N ASN A 129 -6.69 1.22 -9.85
CA ASN A 129 -8.06 0.86 -10.20
C ASN A 129 -8.49 1.36 -11.59
N THR A 130 -7.92 2.46 -12.08
CA THR A 130 -8.26 3.02 -13.40
C THR A 130 -7.29 2.57 -14.48
N ASN A 131 -5.98 2.72 -14.26
CA ASN A 131 -4.98 2.38 -15.29
C ASN A 131 -4.55 0.90 -15.26
N GLY A 132 -4.92 0.14 -14.22
CA GLY A 132 -4.55 -1.27 -14.10
C GLY A 132 -3.07 -1.50 -13.79
N ASN A 133 -2.43 -0.57 -13.09
CA ASN A 133 -1.04 -0.71 -12.67
C ASN A 133 -0.92 -1.45 -11.34
N VAL A 134 0.23 -2.11 -11.17
CA VAL A 134 0.69 -2.73 -9.93
C VAL A 134 1.95 -2.02 -9.50
N MET A 135 1.96 -1.60 -8.24
CA MET A 135 2.99 -0.74 -7.66
C MET A 135 3.84 -1.55 -6.70
N TYR A 136 5.16 -1.37 -6.79
CA TYR A 136 6.16 -1.97 -5.90
C TYR A 136 6.91 -0.86 -5.17
N ASP A 137 6.98 -0.98 -3.85
CA ASP A 137 7.69 -0.07 -2.98
C ASP A 137 8.80 -0.79 -2.22
N ASP A 138 10.02 -0.30 -2.37
CA ASP A 138 11.17 -0.63 -1.51
C ASP A 138 11.33 0.47 -0.47
N GLU A 139 11.06 0.14 0.78
CA GLU A 139 11.04 1.08 1.89
C GLU A 139 12.23 0.84 2.82
N THR A 140 12.90 1.93 3.18
CA THR A 140 13.95 1.96 4.19
C THR A 140 13.56 2.95 5.28
N ILE A 141 13.45 2.46 6.50
CA ILE A 141 13.15 3.25 7.69
C ILE A 141 14.41 3.35 8.55
N CYS A 142 14.69 4.56 9.00
CA CYS A 142 15.71 4.90 9.97
C CYS A 142 15.04 5.44 11.23
N ASN A 143 14.87 4.61 12.26
CA ASN A 143 14.27 5.04 13.52
C ASN A 143 15.30 5.75 14.41
N LEU A 144 15.01 7.00 14.77
CA LEU A 144 15.87 7.87 15.58
C LEU A 144 15.38 8.01 17.04
N GLY A 145 14.21 7.47 17.35
CA GLY A 145 13.67 7.49 18.69
C GLY A 145 12.16 7.36 18.72
N THR A 146 11.63 7.49 19.92
CA THR A 146 10.20 7.46 20.20
C THR A 146 9.84 8.47 21.27
N ALA A 147 8.66 9.07 21.13
CA ALA A 147 8.09 9.99 22.10
C ALA A 147 6.62 9.62 22.30
N ARG A 148 6.17 9.50 23.54
CA ARG A 148 4.75 9.27 23.84
C ARG A 148 4.29 10.09 25.03
N PHE A 149 3.00 10.40 25.04
CA PHE A 149 2.35 10.96 26.21
C PHE A 149 2.33 9.93 27.35
N ALA A 150 2.65 10.39 28.55
CA ALA A 150 2.64 9.60 29.78
C ALA A 150 1.23 9.56 30.37
N GLU A 151 0.30 8.98 29.61
CA GLU A 151 -1.13 8.91 29.96
C GLU A 151 -1.35 8.33 31.36
N GLU A 152 -0.54 7.34 31.75
CA GLU A 152 -0.59 6.68 33.04
C GLU A 152 -0.36 7.62 34.24
N LEU A 153 0.26 8.79 34.03
CA LEU A 153 0.51 9.78 35.07
C LEU A 153 -0.54 10.89 35.12
N SER A 154 -1.44 10.97 34.14
CA SER A 154 -2.41 12.07 34.02
C SER A 154 -3.24 12.30 35.28
N PRO A 155 -3.84 11.25 35.91
CA PRO A 155 -4.67 11.44 37.09
C PRO A 155 -3.91 11.99 38.31
N THR A 156 -2.60 11.72 38.40
CA THR A 156 -1.78 12.03 39.58
C THR A 156 -0.93 13.30 39.41
N HIS A 157 -0.56 13.65 38.18
CA HIS A 157 0.37 14.74 37.89
C HIS A 157 -0.27 15.95 37.19
N ASN A 158 -1.60 15.95 37.09
CA ASN A 158 -2.41 17.01 36.49
C ASN A 158 -2.05 17.30 35.03
N PHE A 159 -1.90 16.25 34.23
CA PHE A 159 -1.70 16.40 32.80
C PHE A 159 -3.05 16.64 32.13
N HIS A 160 -3.16 17.73 31.39
CA HIS A 160 -4.45 18.26 30.97
C HIS A 160 -4.48 18.62 29.49
N VAL A 161 -5.68 18.83 28.96
CA VAL A 161 -5.87 19.36 27.62
C VAL A 161 -5.55 20.85 27.53
N THR A 162 -5.26 21.36 26.33
CA THR A 162 -4.99 22.79 26.12
C THR A 162 -6.26 23.64 26.26
N PHE A 163 -6.09 24.88 26.72
CA PHE A 163 -7.19 25.84 26.86
C PHE A 163 -8.00 26.04 25.56
N ASN A 164 -7.34 26.05 24.41
CA ASN A 164 -8.01 26.18 23.11
C ASN A 164 -8.91 24.98 22.80
N PHE A 165 -8.49 23.77 23.19
CA PHE A 165 -9.31 22.58 23.04
C PHE A 165 -10.50 22.60 24.01
N VAL A 166 -10.26 23.00 25.27
CA VAL A 166 -11.34 23.24 26.26
C VAL A 166 -12.41 24.14 25.66
N ALA A 167 -12.04 25.33 25.19
CA ALA A 167 -12.98 26.30 24.63
C ALA A 167 -13.75 25.76 23.42
N ALA A 168 -13.11 24.94 22.58
CA ALA A 168 -13.78 24.30 21.44
C ALA A 168 -14.83 23.26 21.89
N VAL A 169 -14.50 22.43 22.88
CA VAL A 169 -15.43 21.44 23.45
C VAL A 169 -16.58 22.12 24.20
N CYS A 170 -16.32 23.23 24.91
CA CYS A 170 -17.37 24.01 25.58
C CYS A 170 -18.48 24.43 24.59
N ARG A 171 -18.12 24.80 23.35
CA ARG A 171 -19.05 25.26 22.30
C ARG A 171 -19.85 24.15 21.63
N LEU A 172 -19.50 22.87 21.86
CA LEU A 172 -20.28 21.77 21.31
C LEU A 172 -21.67 21.69 22.00
N PRO A 173 -22.76 21.56 21.24
CA PRO A 173 -24.09 21.45 21.82
C PRO A 173 -24.31 20.09 22.48
N LEU A 174 -25.10 20.05 23.56
CA LEU A 174 -25.50 18.81 24.25
C LEU A 174 -26.42 17.96 23.38
N THR A 175 -27.34 18.60 22.66
CA THR A 175 -28.13 17.94 21.62
C THR A 175 -27.27 17.75 20.37
N TYR A 176 -27.18 16.50 19.90
CA TYR A 176 -26.36 16.17 18.73
C TYR A 176 -26.77 16.98 17.49
N ASN A 177 -25.85 17.78 16.98
CA ASN A 177 -25.98 18.50 15.72
C ASN A 177 -24.90 18.02 14.75
N THR A 178 -25.31 17.33 13.69
CA THR A 178 -24.37 16.75 12.71
C THR A 178 -23.41 17.82 12.16
N ALA A 179 -23.89 18.96 11.68
CA ALA A 179 -23.03 19.97 11.05
C ALA A 179 -21.96 20.51 12.00
N VAL A 180 -22.34 20.79 13.27
CA VAL A 180 -21.41 21.31 14.28
C VAL A 180 -20.34 20.29 14.65
N TYR A 181 -20.71 19.03 14.89
CA TYR A 181 -19.74 18.00 15.25
C TYR A 181 -18.85 17.58 14.07
N MET A 182 -19.37 17.54 12.84
CA MET A 182 -18.54 17.28 11.65
C MET A 182 -17.52 18.41 11.43
N LYS A 183 -17.91 19.67 11.64
CA LYS A 183 -17.00 20.81 11.61
C LYS A 183 -15.91 20.71 12.69
N PHE A 184 -16.27 20.26 13.89
CA PHE A 184 -15.27 20.03 14.94
C PHE A 184 -14.22 18.99 14.51
N LEU A 185 -14.63 17.88 13.90
CA LEU A 185 -13.71 16.85 13.37
C LEU A 185 -12.86 17.35 12.19
N ASP A 186 -13.38 18.28 11.38
CA ASP A 186 -12.60 18.94 10.32
C ASP A 186 -11.49 19.83 10.89
N ASP A 187 -11.83 20.61 11.91
CA ASP A 187 -10.96 21.61 12.53
C ASP A 187 -9.89 20.96 13.42
N TRP A 188 -10.25 19.94 14.20
CA TRP A 188 -9.38 19.30 15.20
C TRP A 188 -8.87 17.91 14.81
N GLY A 189 -9.48 17.26 13.82
CA GLY A 189 -9.17 15.89 13.44
C GLY A 189 -10.08 14.86 14.10
N THR A 190 -9.88 13.60 13.74
CA THR A 190 -10.64 12.45 14.25
C THR A 190 -9.96 11.78 15.44
N HIS A 191 -8.66 12.03 15.61
CA HIS A 191 -7.81 11.42 16.63
C HIS A 191 -6.87 12.45 17.25
N VAL A 192 -6.24 12.05 18.35
CA VAL A 192 -5.11 12.72 18.98
C VAL A 192 -3.88 11.82 18.85
N VAL A 193 -2.73 12.41 18.51
CA VAL A 193 -1.46 11.69 18.50
C VAL A 193 -1.02 11.45 19.95
N MET A 194 -1.01 10.20 20.39
CA MET A 194 -0.57 9.82 21.74
C MET A 194 0.90 9.43 21.77
N GLY A 195 1.46 9.02 20.64
CA GLY A 195 2.88 8.75 20.52
C GLY A 195 3.34 8.69 19.07
N VAL A 196 4.65 8.82 18.90
CA VAL A 196 5.32 8.88 17.62
C VAL A 196 6.64 8.12 17.70
N ASP A 197 6.87 7.29 16.70
CA ASP A 197 8.22 6.88 16.33
C ASP A 197 8.68 7.87 15.26
N PHE A 198 9.81 8.55 15.52
CA PHE A 198 10.32 9.60 14.62
C PHE A 198 11.64 9.18 13.99
N GLY A 199 11.88 9.68 12.79
CA GLY A 199 13.05 9.30 12.03
C GLY A 199 13.01 9.73 10.58
N ILE A 200 13.64 8.92 9.74
CA ILE A 200 13.72 9.13 8.30
C ILE A 200 13.11 7.91 7.61
N LYS A 201 12.20 8.11 6.68
CA LYS A 201 11.64 7.04 5.84
C LYS A 201 11.87 7.39 4.38
N VAL A 202 12.43 6.46 3.63
CA VAL A 202 12.67 6.58 2.19
C VAL A 202 11.95 5.45 1.49
N ILE A 203 11.12 5.78 0.51
CA ILE A 203 10.36 4.81 -0.28
C ILE A 203 10.74 5.01 -1.75
N LYS A 204 11.29 3.98 -2.39
CA LYS A 204 11.48 3.94 -3.84
C LYS A 204 10.30 3.23 -4.47
N ARG A 205 9.56 3.95 -5.31
CA ARG A 205 8.34 3.46 -5.95
C ARG A 205 8.60 3.09 -7.40
N TYR A 206 8.11 1.91 -7.76
CA TYR A 206 8.16 1.34 -9.09
C TYR A 206 6.75 1.00 -9.57
N GLU A 207 6.54 1.13 -10.87
CA GLU A 207 5.26 0.89 -11.52
C GLU A 207 5.42 -0.16 -12.62
N SER A 208 4.47 -1.09 -12.67
CA SER A 208 4.30 -2.03 -13.76
C SER A 208 2.84 -2.06 -14.18
N SER A 209 2.56 -2.26 -15.46
CA SER A 209 1.21 -2.67 -15.86
C SER A 209 0.88 -4.04 -15.25
N MET A 210 -0.41 -4.33 -15.09
CA MET A 210 -0.87 -5.64 -14.62
C MET A 210 -0.36 -6.79 -15.51
N SER A 211 -0.29 -6.59 -16.83
CA SER A 211 0.19 -7.62 -17.75
C SER A 211 1.68 -7.93 -17.53
N GLU A 212 2.52 -6.91 -17.38
CA GLU A 212 3.94 -7.10 -17.10
C GLU A 212 4.18 -7.65 -15.68
N PHE A 213 3.36 -7.28 -14.70
CA PHE A 213 3.42 -7.85 -13.36
C PHE A 213 3.12 -9.35 -13.38
N ILE A 214 2.07 -9.80 -14.07
CA ILE A 214 1.74 -11.22 -14.16
C ILE A 214 2.84 -12.00 -14.90
N LYS A 215 3.41 -11.43 -15.96
CA LYS A 215 4.59 -12.00 -16.63
C LYS A 215 5.79 -12.11 -15.69
N HIS A 216 6.01 -11.12 -14.83
CA HIS A 216 7.05 -11.17 -13.81
C HIS A 216 6.81 -12.31 -12.79
N VAL A 217 5.57 -12.48 -12.31
CA VAL A 217 5.21 -13.61 -11.42
C VAL A 217 5.46 -14.95 -12.11
N GLN A 218 5.06 -15.09 -13.38
CA GLN A 218 5.30 -16.30 -14.18
C GLN A 218 6.79 -16.62 -14.33
N LYS A 219 7.61 -15.61 -14.66
CA LYS A 219 9.07 -15.75 -14.77
C LYS A 219 9.76 -16.06 -13.45
N SER A 220 9.16 -15.66 -12.33
CA SER A 220 9.71 -15.87 -10.98
C SER A 220 9.28 -17.21 -10.36
N GLY A 221 8.96 -18.20 -11.18
CA GLY A 221 8.55 -19.55 -10.75
C GLY A 221 7.04 -19.76 -10.64
N GLY A 222 6.22 -18.75 -10.98
CA GLY A 222 4.76 -18.89 -11.11
C GLY A 222 4.01 -19.13 -9.79
N PHE A 223 4.66 -18.96 -8.64
CA PHE A 223 4.04 -19.20 -7.34
C PHE A 223 2.91 -18.19 -7.09
N GLY A 224 1.71 -18.69 -6.80
CA GLY A 224 0.51 -17.87 -6.67
C GLY A 224 -0.26 -17.64 -7.97
N LEU A 225 0.16 -18.19 -9.11
CA LEU A 225 -0.66 -18.18 -10.32
C LEU A 225 -1.80 -19.20 -10.23
N LYS A 226 -2.98 -18.79 -10.70
CA LYS A 226 -4.16 -19.64 -10.87
C LYS A 226 -4.58 -19.65 -12.33
N LEU A 227 -4.94 -20.84 -12.83
CA LEU A 227 -5.40 -21.05 -14.19
C LEU A 227 -6.88 -21.46 -14.17
N GLY A 228 -7.73 -20.67 -14.84
CA GLY A 228 -9.19 -20.90 -14.86
C GLY A 228 -9.89 -20.10 -15.94
N GLY A 229 -9.49 -20.30 -17.20
CA GLY A 229 -9.92 -19.48 -18.35
C GLY A 229 -9.19 -18.13 -18.46
N PHE A 230 -8.71 -17.63 -17.33
CA PHE A 230 -7.77 -16.51 -17.21
C PHE A 230 -6.52 -16.99 -16.46
N LEU A 231 -5.44 -16.23 -16.63
CA LEU A 231 -4.27 -16.33 -15.76
C LEU A 231 -4.41 -15.25 -14.69
N SER A 232 -4.56 -15.65 -13.43
CA SER A 232 -4.74 -14.72 -12.30
C SER A 232 -3.71 -14.94 -11.21
N VAL A 233 -3.50 -13.90 -10.39
CA VAL A 233 -2.58 -13.93 -9.24
C VAL A 233 -3.39 -14.03 -7.96
N ASP A 234 -3.23 -15.14 -7.24
CA ASP A 234 -3.56 -15.22 -5.82
C ASP A 234 -2.49 -14.48 -5.03
N PHE A 235 -2.82 -13.25 -4.65
CA PHE A 235 -1.87 -12.38 -3.99
C PHE A 235 -1.45 -12.86 -2.58
N HIS A 236 -2.32 -13.57 -1.88
CA HIS A 236 -1.99 -14.16 -0.58
C HIS A 236 -0.88 -15.21 -0.73
N THR A 237 -1.01 -16.07 -1.74
CA THR A 237 -0.01 -17.09 -2.07
C THR A 237 1.27 -16.47 -2.64
N PHE A 238 1.15 -15.47 -3.53
CA PHE A 238 2.30 -14.75 -4.08
C PHE A 238 3.13 -14.06 -2.98
N LYS A 239 2.48 -13.40 -2.03
CA LYS A 239 3.16 -12.72 -0.90
C LYS A 239 3.98 -13.66 -0.02
N ALA A 240 3.62 -14.94 0.04
CA ALA A 240 4.38 -15.96 0.77
C ALA A 240 5.62 -16.46 0.01
N SER A 241 5.75 -16.15 -1.27
CA SER A 241 6.87 -16.59 -2.11
C SER A 241 8.12 -15.71 -1.95
N SER A 242 9.28 -16.26 -2.31
CA SER A 242 10.53 -15.48 -2.42
C SER A 242 10.45 -14.41 -3.52
N ALA A 243 9.64 -14.64 -4.56
CA ALA A 243 9.44 -13.72 -5.67
C ALA A 243 8.81 -12.39 -5.23
N TYR A 244 8.03 -12.37 -4.14
CA TYR A 244 7.44 -11.13 -3.60
C TYR A 244 8.48 -10.04 -3.29
N LYS A 245 9.69 -10.44 -2.91
CA LYS A 245 10.79 -9.51 -2.57
C LYS A 245 11.55 -9.03 -3.79
N LEU A 246 11.36 -9.64 -4.97
CA LEU A 246 12.03 -9.23 -6.19
C LEU A 246 11.43 -7.93 -6.70
N GLN A 247 12.30 -6.97 -6.99
CA GLN A 247 11.89 -5.71 -7.59
C GLN A 247 11.36 -5.95 -9.00
N PHE A 248 10.26 -5.27 -9.36
CA PHE A 248 9.71 -5.26 -10.70
C PHE A 248 9.25 -3.86 -11.10
N GLY A 249 8.96 -3.69 -12.39
CA GLY A 249 8.48 -2.44 -12.94
C GLY A 249 9.57 -1.40 -13.19
N THR A 250 9.12 -0.19 -13.51
CA THR A 250 9.95 0.96 -13.84
C THR A 250 9.96 1.93 -12.68
N TYR A 251 11.14 2.49 -12.35
CA TYR A 251 11.26 3.48 -11.30
C TYR A 251 10.43 4.72 -11.63
N GLN A 252 9.61 5.15 -10.68
CA GLN A 252 8.76 6.33 -10.83
C GLN A 252 9.29 7.48 -9.99
N THR A 253 9.45 7.26 -8.69
CA THR A 253 9.86 8.32 -7.77
C THR A 253 10.45 7.80 -6.47
N THR A 254 11.06 8.71 -5.71
CA THR A 254 11.48 8.49 -4.33
C THR A 254 10.69 9.42 -3.42
N LEU A 255 9.98 8.86 -2.44
CA LEU A 255 9.28 9.60 -1.40
C LEU A 255 10.13 9.59 -0.14
N THR A 256 10.32 10.75 0.48
CA THR A 256 11.07 10.90 1.73
C THR A 256 10.17 11.56 2.78
N ALA A 257 10.15 11.00 3.97
CA ALA A 257 9.62 11.64 5.17
C ALA A 257 10.76 11.82 6.18
N GLY A 258 10.98 13.05 6.62
CA GLY A 258 12.02 13.43 7.57
C GLY A 258 13.41 13.51 6.99
N SER A 259 14.31 14.09 7.78
CA SER A 259 15.73 14.22 7.49
C SER A 259 16.54 14.04 8.78
N THR A 260 17.88 14.14 8.67
CA THR A 260 18.75 14.10 9.85
C THR A 260 18.62 15.34 10.73
N SER A 261 18.29 16.50 10.15
CA SER A 261 18.04 17.74 10.92
C SER A 261 16.62 17.79 11.47
N ASP A 262 15.65 17.30 10.70
CA ASP A 262 14.23 17.40 10.99
C ASP A 262 13.57 16.02 10.85
N PRO A 263 13.69 15.15 11.88
CA PRO A 263 13.02 13.86 11.87
C PRO A 263 11.50 14.01 11.88
N GLU A 264 10.82 13.21 11.06
CA GLU A 264 9.36 13.23 10.92
C GLU A 264 8.75 11.93 11.48
N PRO A 265 7.43 11.89 11.70
CA PRO A 265 6.73 10.67 12.09
C PRO A 265 6.90 9.56 11.06
N ILE A 266 7.48 8.44 11.49
CA ILE A 266 7.60 7.19 10.73
C ILE A 266 6.65 6.10 11.27
N GLY A 267 6.13 6.30 12.47
CA GLY A 267 5.07 5.52 13.07
C GLY A 267 4.27 6.37 14.05
N LEU A 268 2.97 6.10 14.19
CA LEU A 268 2.05 6.86 15.03
C LEU A 268 1.23 5.92 15.91
N THR A 269 1.05 6.33 17.16
CA THR A 269 0.03 5.79 18.06
C THR A 269 -0.98 6.87 18.32
N ILE A 270 -2.24 6.63 17.94
CA ILE A 270 -3.33 7.60 18.00
C ILE A 270 -4.51 7.05 18.79
N LYS A 271 -5.24 7.93 19.47
CA LYS A 271 -6.54 7.62 20.10
C LYS A 271 -7.62 8.48 19.49
N THR A 272 -8.86 8.00 19.39
CA THR A 272 -9.95 8.83 18.87
C THR A 272 -10.08 10.12 19.70
N ILE A 273 -10.49 11.21 19.05
CA ILE A 273 -10.58 12.52 19.71
C ILE A 273 -11.61 12.53 20.87
N ALA A 274 -12.54 11.57 20.88
CA ALA A 274 -13.45 11.35 21.99
C ALA A 274 -12.71 10.93 23.28
N GLU A 275 -11.58 10.22 23.19
CA GLU A 275 -10.77 9.84 24.35
C GLU A 275 -10.13 11.05 25.04
N ALA A 276 -9.93 12.16 24.31
CA ALA A 276 -9.44 13.40 24.88
C ALA A 276 -10.44 14.07 25.84
N LEU A 277 -11.69 13.58 25.91
CA LEU A 277 -12.71 14.01 26.88
C LEU A 277 -12.71 13.13 28.14
N ASN A 278 -11.80 12.16 28.28
CA ASN A 278 -11.63 11.43 29.53
C ASN A 278 -11.36 12.41 30.68
N HIS A 279 -12.12 12.28 31.78
CA HIS A 279 -12.02 13.11 32.97
C HIS A 279 -10.60 13.26 33.55
N ASP A 280 -9.72 12.28 33.35
CA ASP A 280 -8.32 12.33 33.80
C ASP A 280 -7.51 13.49 33.19
N TYR A 281 -7.97 14.04 32.05
CA TYR A 281 -7.32 15.15 31.36
C TYR A 281 -7.92 16.53 31.68
N TRP A 282 -8.89 16.61 32.58
CA TRP A 282 -9.69 17.81 32.77
C TRP A 282 -9.72 18.24 34.23
N TYR A 283 -9.33 19.48 34.47
CA TYR A 283 -9.30 20.09 35.80
C TYR A 283 -10.23 21.31 35.85
N GLY A 284 -10.96 21.45 36.96
CA GLY A 284 -12.06 22.41 37.09
C GLY A 284 -11.70 23.87 36.77
N SER A 285 -10.46 24.30 37.00
CA SER A 285 -10.07 25.69 36.80
C SER A 285 -10.04 26.13 35.34
N ASP A 286 -9.72 25.23 34.41
CA ASP A 286 -9.71 25.55 32.96
C ASP A 286 -11.11 25.52 32.38
N ILE A 287 -11.94 24.56 32.83
CA ILE A 287 -13.36 24.46 32.46
C ILE A 287 -14.11 25.74 32.84
N VAL A 288 -13.88 26.25 34.05
CA VAL A 288 -14.56 27.47 34.54
C VAL A 288 -14.20 28.68 33.69
N LYS A 289 -12.90 28.84 33.38
CA LYS A 289 -12.42 29.97 32.57
C LYS A 289 -12.93 29.92 31.13
N ALA A 290 -12.97 28.76 30.49
CA ALA A 290 -13.32 28.65 29.07
C ALA A 290 -14.80 28.38 28.79
N CYS A 291 -15.52 27.69 29.68
CA CYS A 291 -16.94 27.38 29.48
C CYS A 291 -17.88 28.39 30.18
N GLY A 292 -17.37 29.27 31.05
CA GLY A 292 -18.18 30.26 31.75
C GLY A 292 -19.14 29.67 32.80
N HIS A 293 -18.91 28.44 33.25
CA HIS A 293 -19.69 27.84 34.33
C HIS A 293 -19.15 28.27 35.69
N PRO A 294 -20.01 28.70 36.64
CA PRO A 294 -19.58 28.86 38.02
C PRO A 294 -19.14 27.50 38.56
N LEU A 295 -18.03 27.46 39.31
CA LEU A 295 -17.57 26.26 40.02
C LEU A 295 -18.73 25.72 40.85
N SER A 296 -19.35 24.60 40.44
CA SER A 296 -20.00 23.76 41.43
C SER A 296 -18.87 23.20 42.30
N SER A 297 -19.10 23.15 43.61
CA SER A 297 -18.11 23.21 44.68
C SER A 297 -17.11 22.04 44.80
N PHE A 298 -16.88 21.25 43.74
CA PHE A 298 -16.20 19.95 43.85
C PHE A 298 -15.15 19.63 42.78
N GLY A 299 -14.79 20.55 41.88
CA GLY A 299 -13.67 20.28 40.95
C GLY A 299 -13.88 19.06 40.03
N HIS A 300 -15.13 18.61 39.86
CA HIS A 300 -15.50 17.50 39.00
C HIS A 300 -15.90 17.99 37.60
N VAL A 301 -15.64 17.16 36.60
CA VAL A 301 -16.06 17.36 35.20
C VAL A 301 -17.59 17.46 35.14
N PRO A 302 -18.18 18.45 34.44
CA PRO A 302 -19.63 18.59 34.34
C PRO A 302 -20.30 17.31 33.79
N PRO A 303 -21.50 16.91 34.25
CA PRO A 303 -22.24 15.75 33.72
C PRO A 303 -22.39 15.75 32.19
N ASP A 304 -22.46 16.94 31.62
CA ASP A 304 -22.53 17.24 30.18
C ASP A 304 -21.37 16.68 29.34
N TRP A 305 -20.23 16.38 29.95
CA TRP A 305 -19.03 15.90 29.25
C TRP A 305 -19.21 14.51 28.67
N VAL A 306 -19.86 13.62 29.41
CA VAL A 306 -20.19 12.26 28.95
C VAL A 306 -21.12 12.36 27.73
N THR A 307 -22.09 13.26 27.75
CA THR A 307 -22.98 13.52 26.60
C THR A 307 -22.20 14.03 25.39
N LYS A 308 -21.29 14.99 25.57
CA LYS A 308 -20.43 15.50 24.47
C LYS A 308 -19.49 14.43 23.93
N GLN A 309 -18.93 13.58 24.78
CA GLN A 309 -18.10 12.45 24.39
C GLN A 309 -18.90 11.45 23.55
N ASN A 310 -20.08 11.05 24.02
CA ASN A 310 -20.99 10.17 23.26
C ASN A 310 -21.39 10.77 21.91
N ASN A 311 -21.63 12.08 21.86
CA ASN A 311 -21.93 12.77 20.62
C ASN A 311 -20.71 12.81 19.67
N LEU A 312 -19.48 12.94 20.18
CA LEU A 312 -18.26 12.81 19.38
C LEU A 312 -18.11 11.38 18.83
N VAL A 313 -18.36 10.35 19.63
CA VAL A 313 -18.37 8.96 19.16
C VAL A 313 -19.40 8.77 18.05
N LYS A 314 -20.61 9.31 18.22
CA LYS A 314 -21.64 9.33 17.17
C LYS A 314 -21.18 10.06 15.90
N ALA A 315 -20.49 11.19 16.05
CA ALA A 315 -19.94 11.95 14.93
C ALA A 315 -18.87 11.15 14.19
N LEU A 316 -17.94 10.51 14.90
CA LEU A 316 -16.90 9.65 14.32
C LEU A 316 -17.53 8.52 13.48
N ASN A 317 -18.55 7.85 14.01
CA ASN A 317 -19.29 6.80 13.29
C ASN A 317 -20.00 7.30 12.01
N GLY A 318 -20.35 8.59 11.95
CA GLY A 318 -20.95 9.21 10.76
C GLY A 318 -19.97 9.92 9.84
N TYR A 319 -18.73 10.15 10.26
CA TYR A 319 -17.82 11.10 9.60
C TYR A 319 -17.42 10.65 8.19
N ALA A 320 -17.08 9.36 8.02
CA ALA A 320 -16.73 8.82 6.70
C ALA A 320 -17.87 8.96 5.69
N LYS A 321 -19.10 8.61 6.10
CA LYS A 321 -20.29 8.76 5.25
C LYS A 321 -20.58 10.23 4.94
N PHE A 322 -20.41 11.12 5.92
CA PHE A 322 -20.57 12.56 5.72
C PHE A 322 -19.56 13.12 4.70
N LYS A 323 -18.35 12.57 4.66
CA LYS A 323 -17.31 12.90 3.67
C LYS A 323 -17.45 12.15 2.34
N LEU A 324 -18.58 11.47 2.10
CA LEU A 324 -18.88 10.74 0.87
C LEU A 324 -17.83 9.68 0.52
N PHE A 325 -17.28 9.04 1.56
CA PHE A 325 -16.34 7.94 1.41
C PHE A 325 -16.93 6.80 0.56
N LYS A 326 -16.10 6.25 -0.33
CA LYS A 326 -16.37 5.02 -1.07
C LYS A 326 -15.45 3.91 -0.55
N PRO A 327 -15.98 2.71 -0.26
CA PRO A 327 -15.17 1.59 0.20
C PRO A 327 -13.96 1.33 -0.72
N PRO A 328 -12.78 1.03 -0.16
CA PRO A 328 -11.60 0.69 -0.94
C PRO A 328 -11.80 -0.64 -1.66
N THR A 329 -11.23 -0.76 -2.84
CA THR A 329 -11.34 -1.94 -3.70
C THR A 329 -9.98 -2.30 -4.26
N ASP A 330 -9.75 -3.60 -4.42
CA ASP A 330 -8.66 -4.10 -5.24
C ASP A 330 -9.25 -4.74 -6.51
N PRO A 331 -8.72 -4.43 -7.71
CA PRO A 331 -9.10 -5.08 -8.94
C PRO A 331 -8.61 -6.53 -8.95
N GLN A 332 -9.25 -7.35 -9.79
CA GLN A 332 -8.77 -8.71 -10.03
C GLN A 332 -7.47 -8.65 -10.84
N LEU A 333 -6.39 -9.19 -10.29
CA LEU A 333 -5.11 -9.32 -10.98
C LEU A 333 -5.17 -10.50 -11.96
N GLN A 334 -5.74 -10.28 -13.13
CA GLN A 334 -5.92 -11.32 -14.13
C GLN A 334 -5.75 -10.81 -15.55
N ILE A 335 -5.18 -11.66 -16.41
CA ILE A 335 -5.10 -11.44 -17.85
C ILE A 335 -5.77 -12.59 -18.59
N PRO A 336 -6.26 -12.36 -19.83
CA PRO A 336 -6.73 -13.42 -20.69
C PRO A 336 -5.64 -14.49 -20.86
N LEU A 337 -6.04 -15.76 -20.88
CA LEU A 337 -5.12 -16.83 -21.25
C LEU A 337 -4.77 -16.70 -22.73
N THR A 338 -3.49 -16.47 -23.02
CA THR A 338 -2.98 -16.34 -24.38
C THR A 338 -1.91 -17.37 -24.67
N TRP A 339 -1.67 -17.58 -25.96
CA TRP A 339 -0.59 -18.40 -26.44
C TRP A 339 0.73 -17.61 -26.37
N PRO A 340 1.87 -18.28 -26.09
CA PRO A 340 3.16 -17.61 -26.08
C PRO A 340 3.48 -16.85 -27.38
N SER A 341 4.32 -15.84 -27.23
CA SER A 341 4.89 -15.09 -28.35
C SER A 341 5.77 -15.99 -29.23
N GLY A 342 5.85 -15.61 -30.50
CA GLY A 342 6.63 -16.29 -31.52
C GLY A 342 5.79 -17.11 -32.50
N THR A 343 6.44 -17.52 -33.58
CA THR A 343 5.89 -18.38 -34.61
C THR A 343 6.30 -19.83 -34.33
N TYR A 344 5.33 -20.74 -34.28
CA TYR A 344 5.57 -22.14 -33.98
C TYR A 344 4.36 -22.96 -34.40
N GLY A 345 4.51 -24.28 -34.37
CA GLY A 345 3.45 -25.20 -34.69
C GLY A 345 3.37 -26.37 -33.72
N PHE A 346 2.21 -26.99 -33.72
CA PHE A 346 1.95 -28.24 -33.03
C PHE A 346 1.49 -29.28 -34.04
N ILE A 347 1.72 -30.55 -33.70
CA ILE A 347 1.03 -31.64 -34.38
C ILE A 347 -0.48 -31.44 -34.16
N LYS A 348 -1.25 -31.50 -35.25
CA LYS A 348 -2.69 -31.29 -35.21
C LYS A 348 -3.34 -32.46 -34.46
N ALA A 349 -4.26 -32.18 -33.55
CA ALA A 349 -5.06 -33.22 -32.90
C ALA A 349 -6.12 -33.77 -33.87
N ASN A 350 -6.62 -34.98 -33.62
CA ASN A 350 -7.75 -35.52 -34.39
C ASN A 350 -9.03 -34.67 -34.27
N THR A 351 -9.14 -33.84 -33.23
CA THR A 351 -10.20 -32.84 -33.02
C THR A 351 -9.97 -31.51 -33.75
N GLY A 352 -8.82 -31.32 -34.41
CA GLY A 352 -8.46 -30.11 -35.15
C GLY A 352 -7.35 -29.29 -34.50
N CYS A 353 -7.20 -28.04 -34.96
CA CYS A 353 -6.28 -27.08 -34.34
C CYS A 353 -6.89 -26.42 -33.11
N PRO A 354 -6.06 -25.89 -32.18
CA PRO A 354 -6.57 -25.20 -31.01
C PRO A 354 -7.54 -24.08 -31.40
N LYS A 355 -8.66 -24.01 -30.70
CA LYS A 355 -9.66 -22.94 -30.87
C LYS A 355 -9.33 -21.79 -29.91
N GLY A 356 -9.66 -20.55 -30.27
CA GLY A 356 -9.46 -19.39 -29.41
C GLY A 356 -9.15 -18.12 -30.19
N ARG A 357 -8.45 -17.17 -29.54
CA ARG A 357 -8.11 -15.86 -30.12
C ARG A 357 -6.94 -15.89 -31.11
N VAL A 358 -6.26 -17.03 -31.25
CA VAL A 358 -5.17 -17.20 -32.21
C VAL A 358 -5.70 -17.93 -33.45
N PRO A 359 -5.64 -17.32 -34.65
CA PRO A 359 -5.91 -18.00 -35.90
C PRO A 359 -4.77 -18.98 -36.22
N TRP A 360 -5.08 -20.27 -36.24
CA TRP A 360 -4.14 -21.33 -36.59
C TRP A 360 -4.24 -21.66 -38.07
N HIS A 361 -3.12 -21.63 -38.77
CA HIS A 361 -3.02 -22.16 -40.13
C HIS A 361 -2.88 -23.67 -40.09
N MET A 362 -3.62 -24.37 -40.94
CA MET A 362 -3.56 -25.83 -41.02
C MET A 362 -2.70 -26.24 -42.21
N GLY A 363 -1.91 -27.30 -42.04
CA GLY A 363 -1.23 -27.95 -43.14
C GLY A 363 -0.98 -29.42 -42.85
N SER A 364 -0.41 -30.12 -43.81
CA SER A 364 0.00 -31.51 -43.68
C SER A 364 1.35 -31.73 -44.35
N ARG A 365 2.11 -32.68 -43.80
CA ARG A 365 3.33 -33.19 -44.43
C ARG A 365 3.09 -34.65 -44.80
N HIS A 366 3.31 -34.95 -46.07
CA HIS A 366 3.32 -36.30 -46.59
C HIS A 366 4.76 -36.82 -46.52
N GLN A 367 4.94 -37.99 -45.91
CA GLN A 367 6.18 -38.73 -45.89
C GLN A 367 5.96 -40.01 -46.66
N ASP A 368 6.62 -40.04 -47.81
CA ASP A 368 6.70 -41.21 -48.65
C ASP A 368 7.63 -42.24 -48.00
N ASP A 369 7.13 -43.45 -47.85
CA ASP A 369 7.80 -44.51 -47.10
C ASP A 369 7.91 -45.78 -47.96
N TYR A 370 8.17 -45.66 -49.27
CA TYR A 370 8.56 -46.84 -50.05
C TYR A 370 10.02 -47.24 -49.82
N SER A 371 10.29 -48.54 -49.91
CA SER A 371 11.63 -49.06 -50.14
C SER A 371 11.69 -49.78 -51.49
N PHE A 372 12.76 -49.56 -52.25
CA PHE A 372 12.97 -50.25 -53.51
C PHE A 372 13.72 -51.56 -53.28
N LEU A 373 13.14 -52.67 -53.73
CA LEU A 373 13.85 -53.94 -53.85
C LEU A 373 14.11 -54.23 -55.33
N GLN A 374 15.36 -54.49 -55.67
CA GLN A 374 15.71 -55.02 -56.98
C GLN A 374 15.49 -56.55 -56.97
N ARG A 375 14.53 -57.03 -57.76
CA ARG A 375 14.35 -58.47 -58.02
C ARG A 375 14.31 -58.67 -59.52
N ASN A 376 15.16 -59.56 -60.04
CA ASN A 376 15.28 -59.89 -61.47
C ASN A 376 15.44 -58.65 -62.38
N HIS A 377 16.39 -57.76 -62.07
CA HIS A 377 16.64 -56.49 -62.81
C HIS A 377 15.43 -55.53 -62.92
N GLN A 378 14.35 -55.76 -62.18
CA GLN A 378 13.22 -54.83 -62.05
C GLN A 378 13.16 -54.25 -60.63
N TRP A 379 13.01 -52.94 -60.56
CA TRP A 379 12.70 -52.24 -59.31
C TRP A 379 11.21 -52.43 -59.00
N LYS A 380 10.90 -53.07 -57.87
CA LYS A 380 9.52 -53.16 -57.37
C LYS A 380 9.41 -52.39 -56.06
N GLU A 381 8.39 -51.54 -55.97
CA GLU A 381 8.02 -50.85 -54.74
C GLU A 381 7.63 -51.89 -53.69
N ARG A 382 8.29 -51.84 -52.54
CA ARG A 382 7.89 -52.58 -51.35
C ARG A 382 7.06 -51.63 -50.49
N LYS A 383 5.78 -51.96 -50.33
CA LYS A 383 4.88 -51.26 -49.40
C LYS A 383 5.38 -51.48 -47.98
N ASN A 384 5.58 -50.39 -47.24
CA ASN A 384 5.91 -50.47 -45.82
C ASN A 384 4.65 -50.78 -44.99
N ASN A 385 4.82 -51.58 -43.94
CA ASN A 385 3.75 -51.89 -42.99
C ASN A 385 3.74 -50.86 -41.85
N ASN A 386 3.38 -49.62 -42.18
CA ASN A 386 3.27 -48.58 -41.19
C ASN A 386 2.03 -48.81 -40.31
N ALA A 387 2.17 -48.56 -39.01
CA ALA A 387 1.09 -48.70 -38.04
C ALA A 387 1.10 -47.52 -37.07
N VAL A 388 -0.07 -47.17 -36.55
CA VAL A 388 -0.24 -46.18 -35.49
C VAL A 388 -0.81 -46.85 -34.25
N SER A 389 -0.37 -46.42 -33.07
CA SER A 389 -0.95 -46.86 -31.80
C SER A 389 -2.46 -46.59 -31.75
N ASN A 390 -3.22 -47.47 -31.11
CA ASN A 390 -4.64 -47.30 -30.88
C ASN A 390 -4.93 -47.37 -29.37
N PRO A 391 -5.49 -46.32 -28.74
CA PRO A 391 -5.91 -45.04 -29.33
C PRO A 391 -4.73 -44.12 -29.68
N HIS A 392 -4.94 -43.25 -30.67
CA HIS A 392 -4.09 -42.08 -30.90
C HIS A 392 -4.97 -40.82 -30.99
N HIS A 393 -4.40 -39.69 -30.56
CA HIS A 393 -5.11 -38.41 -30.50
C HIS A 393 -4.60 -37.40 -31.54
N MET A 394 -3.73 -37.84 -32.45
CA MET A 394 -3.11 -37.00 -33.49
C MET A 394 -3.83 -37.15 -34.83
N SER A 395 -3.81 -36.08 -35.63
CA SER A 395 -4.28 -36.08 -37.02
C SER A 395 -3.22 -36.73 -37.91
N ILE A 396 -3.11 -38.06 -37.82
CA ILE A 396 -2.19 -38.87 -38.61
C ILE A 396 -2.99 -39.84 -39.47
N VAL A 397 -2.63 -39.93 -40.75
CA VAL A 397 -3.14 -40.96 -41.67
C VAL A 397 -1.98 -41.89 -41.98
N VAL A 398 -2.13 -43.16 -41.63
CA VAL A 398 -1.10 -44.19 -41.84
C VAL A 398 -1.64 -45.24 -42.80
N ASN A 399 -1.07 -45.28 -44.00
CA ASN A 399 -1.26 -46.32 -45.00
C ASN A 399 0.13 -46.87 -45.39
N ASN A 400 0.46 -47.02 -46.68
CA ASN A 400 1.85 -47.25 -47.10
C ASN A 400 2.74 -46.04 -46.77
N ASP A 401 2.15 -44.84 -46.83
CA ASP A 401 2.78 -43.57 -46.50
C ASP A 401 2.22 -43.00 -45.20
N ILE A 402 2.91 -42.01 -44.66
CA ILE A 402 2.50 -41.32 -43.44
C ILE A 402 2.16 -39.87 -43.79
N THR A 403 0.93 -39.45 -43.50
CA THR A 403 0.55 -38.03 -43.59
C THR A 403 0.28 -37.48 -42.20
N LEU A 404 1.07 -36.48 -41.80
CA LEU A 404 0.96 -35.83 -40.49
C LEU A 404 0.38 -34.42 -40.63
N GLY A 405 -0.73 -34.15 -39.96
CA GLY A 405 -1.32 -32.82 -39.87
C GLY A 405 -0.60 -31.93 -38.85
N PHE A 406 -0.51 -30.65 -39.13
CA PHE A 406 0.06 -29.65 -38.23
C PHE A 406 -0.79 -28.37 -38.18
N CYS A 407 -0.64 -27.64 -37.08
CA CYS A 407 -1.26 -26.34 -36.83
C CYS A 407 -0.14 -25.33 -36.60
N ILE A 408 -0.08 -24.26 -37.41
CA ILE A 408 0.94 -23.22 -37.31
C ILE A 408 0.34 -21.91 -36.81
N LYS A 409 0.94 -21.35 -35.78
CA LYS A 409 0.77 -19.96 -35.36
C LYS A 409 1.70 -19.11 -36.21
N GLY A 410 1.12 -18.46 -37.23
CA GLY A 410 1.86 -17.73 -38.26
C GLY A 410 2.40 -16.37 -37.81
N GLU A 411 1.70 -15.69 -36.91
CA GLU A 411 2.13 -14.39 -36.37
C GLU A 411 2.82 -14.54 -35.02
N ALA A 412 3.83 -13.70 -34.80
CA ALA A 412 4.59 -13.71 -33.55
C ALA A 412 3.76 -13.22 -32.35
N LYS A 413 2.89 -12.22 -32.53
CA LYS A 413 2.03 -11.66 -31.49
C LYS A 413 0.64 -11.39 -32.04
N PHE A 414 -0.39 -11.75 -31.27
CA PHE A 414 -1.79 -11.44 -31.55
C PHE A 414 -2.38 -10.48 -30.51
N THR A 415 -1.87 -10.50 -29.29
CA THR A 415 -2.31 -9.59 -28.22
C THR A 415 -1.13 -9.06 -27.42
N GLU A 416 -1.35 -7.98 -26.68
CA GLU A 416 -0.39 -7.42 -25.71
C GLU A 416 -0.10 -8.35 -24.52
N PHE A 417 -0.99 -9.33 -24.28
CA PHE A 417 -0.84 -10.34 -23.23
C PHE A 417 0.03 -11.52 -23.67
N ASP A 418 0.34 -11.66 -24.96
CA ASP A 418 1.21 -12.72 -25.45
C ASP A 418 2.60 -12.56 -24.82
N GLY A 419 2.92 -13.46 -23.88
CA GLY A 419 4.15 -13.45 -23.11
C GLY A 419 5.24 -14.31 -23.72
N ASP A 420 6.39 -14.38 -23.05
CA ASP A 420 7.40 -15.40 -23.33
C ASP A 420 6.85 -16.79 -22.98
N TRP A 421 7.53 -17.84 -23.47
CA TRP A 421 7.23 -19.18 -23.00
C TRP A 421 7.51 -19.25 -21.49
N PRO A 422 6.67 -19.95 -20.69
CA PRO A 422 7.06 -20.29 -19.33
C PRO A 422 8.36 -21.11 -19.35
N ALA A 423 9.06 -21.14 -18.21
CA ALA A 423 10.22 -22.02 -18.08
C ALA A 423 9.80 -23.49 -18.19
N GLY A 424 10.55 -24.28 -18.96
CA GLY A 424 10.29 -25.70 -19.17
C GLY A 424 10.77 -26.25 -20.50
N ASP A 425 10.64 -27.56 -20.65
CA ASP A 425 10.97 -28.29 -21.88
C ASP A 425 9.72 -28.49 -22.74
N TYR A 426 9.78 -28.03 -23.98
CA TYR A 426 8.64 -28.06 -24.91
C TYR A 426 9.00 -28.77 -26.22
N CYS A 427 8.20 -29.76 -26.59
CA CYS A 427 8.27 -30.39 -27.91
C CYS A 427 7.37 -29.63 -28.89
N ILE A 428 7.92 -28.65 -29.60
CA ILE A 428 7.19 -27.83 -30.58
C ILE A 428 7.82 -27.89 -31.97
N LEU A 429 7.00 -27.76 -33.01
CA LEU A 429 7.48 -27.62 -34.38
C LEU A 429 7.87 -26.15 -34.59
N LYS A 430 9.14 -25.85 -34.81
CA LYS A 430 9.60 -24.49 -35.10
C LYS A 430 10.70 -24.48 -36.15
N TYR A 431 10.72 -23.42 -36.95
CA TYR A 431 11.80 -23.10 -37.87
C TYR A 431 12.67 -21.98 -37.28
N GLY A 432 13.99 -22.16 -37.25
CA GLY A 432 14.95 -21.21 -36.66
C GLY A 432 15.15 -21.39 -35.14
N ASP A 433 15.57 -20.32 -34.46
CA ASP A 433 15.91 -20.34 -33.04
C ASP A 433 14.71 -20.64 -32.14
N CYS A 434 14.92 -21.39 -31.04
CA CYS A 434 13.87 -21.65 -30.06
C CYS A 434 13.31 -20.36 -29.43
N PRO A 435 12.02 -20.33 -29.03
CA PRO A 435 11.43 -19.16 -28.40
C PRO A 435 12.13 -18.79 -27.09
N LYS A 436 12.07 -17.50 -26.72
CA LYS A 436 12.61 -17.00 -25.45
C LYS A 436 11.68 -17.44 -24.30
N GLY A 437 12.29 -17.89 -23.19
CA GLY A 437 11.57 -18.37 -22.00
C GLY A 437 12.19 -19.58 -21.27
N LYS A 438 13.50 -19.82 -21.38
CA LYS A 438 14.17 -20.97 -20.76
C LYS A 438 13.93 -21.08 -19.26
#